data_AF-A0A7X8E1L0-F1
#
_entry.id   AF-A0A7X8E1L0-F1
#
_cell.length_a   1.000
_cell.length_b   1.000
_cell.length_c   1.000
_cell.angle_alpha   90.00
_cell.angle_beta   90.00
_cell.angle_gamma   90.00
#
_symmetry.space_group_name_H-M   'P 1'
#
loop_
_entity.id
_entity.type
_entity.pdbx_description
1 polymer ?
#
loop_
_entity_poly.entity_id
_entity_poly.type
_entity_poly.pdbx_seq_one_letter_code
_entity_poly.pdbx_strand_id
1 'polypeptide(L)' 'VNFPQRPGALKEFVTEVLGPNDDITLFEYTKKVNRGTGPVVLGVLSKQKEDVPGLLVRIEQFDPNFLKLSEHPTLHTLLV' A
#
# COMPACT_ATOMS: atom_id res chain seq x y z
N VAL A 1 1.59 3.51 -2.73
CA VAL A 1 2.83 2.99 -2.12
C VAL A 1 3.80 2.63 -3.23
N ASN A 2 5.09 2.92 -3.08
CA ASN A 2 6.14 2.63 -4.05
C ASN A 2 6.79 1.29 -3.73
N PHE A 3 6.45 0.24 -4.48
CA PHE A 3 7.03 -1.09 -4.27
C PHE A 3 8.37 -1.23 -4.97
N PRO A 4 9.38 -1.84 -4.33
CA PRO A 4 10.59 -2.28 -5.01
C PRO A 4 10.27 -3.21 -6.18
N GLN A 5 10.85 -2.96 -7.36
CA GLN A 5 10.70 -3.83 -8.53
C GLN A 5 11.65 -5.04 -8.42
N ARG A 6 11.44 -5.87 -7.40
CA ARG A 6 12.17 -7.12 -7.18
C ARG A 6 11.24 -8.25 -6.74
N PRO A 7 11.61 -9.52 -7.01
CA PRO A 7 10.88 -10.66 -6.47
C PRO A 7 10.74 -10.56 -4.95
N GLY A 8 9.56 -10.92 -4.44
CA GLY A 8 9.28 -10.98 -3.01
C GLY A 8 8.82 -9.68 -2.35
N ALA A 9 8.80 -8.54 -3.05
CA ALA A 9 8.37 -7.26 -2.46
C ALA A 9 6.93 -7.31 -1.91
N LEU A 10 6.01 -8.00 -2.59
CA LEU A 10 4.65 -8.22 -2.07
C LEU A 10 4.63 -9.09 -0.82
N LYS A 11 5.44 -10.16 -0.81
CA LYS A 11 5.52 -11.06 0.34
C LYS A 11 6.03 -10.32 1.57
N GLU A 12 7.08 -9.52 1.41
CA GLU A 12 7.65 -8.67 2.47
C GLU A 12 6.62 -7.67 3.00
N PHE A 13 5.84 -7.03 2.11
CA PHE A 13 4.77 -6.15 2.54
C PHE A 13 3.72 -6.88 3.38
N VAL A 14 3.30 -8.08 2.96
CA VAL A 14 2.33 -8.88 3.69
C VAL A 14 2.86 -9.35 5.05
N THR A 15 4.16 -9.69 5.16
CA THR A 15 4.73 -10.19 6.41
C THR A 15 5.11 -9.09 7.39
N GLU A 16 5.66 -7.99 6.90
CA GLU A 16 6.23 -6.93 7.75
C GLU A 16 5.28 -5.75 7.97
N VAL A 17 4.35 -5.49 7.04
CA VAL A 17 3.52 -4.28 7.04
C VAL A 17 2.08 -4.54 7.43
N LEU A 18 1.47 -5.64 6.98
CA LEU A 18 0.09 -5.95 7.33
C LEU A 18 -0.03 -6.47 8.75
N GLY A 19 -1.10 -6.08 9.45
CA GLY A 19 -1.46 -6.63 10.75
C GLY A 19 -2.04 -8.04 10.61
N PRO A 20 -2.12 -8.80 11.71
CA PRO A 20 -2.66 -10.17 11.69
C PRO A 20 -4.14 -10.23 11.28
N ASN A 21 -4.84 -9.09 11.31
CA ASN A 21 -6.26 -8.94 11.00
C ASN A 21 -6.51 -8.03 9.79
N ASP A 22 -5.47 -7.65 9.06
CA ASP A 22 -5.59 -6.79 7.88
C ASP A 22 -5.71 -7.66 6.62
N ASP A 23 -6.70 -7.36 5.79
CA ASP A 23 -6.95 -8.03 4.52
C ASP A 23 -6.69 -7.08 3.35
N ILE A 24 -5.99 -7.55 2.32
CA ILE A 24 -5.84 -6.80 1.07
C ILE A 24 -7.13 -6.97 0.25
N THR A 25 -7.82 -5.87 -0.02
CA THR A 25 -9.04 -5.84 -0.86
C THR A 25 -8.77 -5.39 -2.28
N LEU A 26 -7.70 -4.62 -2.50
CA LEU A 26 -7.27 -4.15 -3.81
C LEU A 26 -5.75 -4.14 -3.88
N PHE A 27 -5.20 -4.66 -4.97
CA PHE A 27 -3.79 -4.58 -5.28
C PHE A 27 -3.61 -4.31 -6.77
N GLU A 28 -3.29 -3.07 -7.12
CA GLU A 28 -3.00 -2.69 -8.50
C GLU A 28 -1.56 -2.23 -8.61
N TYR A 29 -0.79 -2.93 -9.44
CA TYR A 29 0.61 -2.61 -9.69
C TYR A 29 0.79 -2.08 -11.10
N THR A 30 1.39 -0.91 -11.21
CA THR A 30 1.82 -0.36 -12.51
C THR A 30 3.32 -0.51 -12.66
N LYS A 31 3.75 -1.37 -13.60
CA LYS A 31 5.17 -1.48 -13.96
C LYS A 31 5.64 -0.19 -14.63
N LYS A 32 6.62 0.49 -14.03
CA LYS A 32 7.32 1.63 -14.65
C LYS A 32 8.62 1.14 -15.27
N VAL A 33 8.80 1.39 -16.56
CA VAL A 33 10.06 1.09 -17.27
C VAL A 33 11.18 1.99 -16.72
N ASN A 34 12.39 1.45 -16.53
CA ASN A 34 13.58 2.17 -16.06
C ASN A 34 13.50 2.78 -14.65
N ARG A 35 12.67 2.24 -13.75
CA ARG A 35 12.66 2.63 -12.32
C ARG A 35 12.85 1.43 -11.42
N GLY A 36 13.61 1.60 -10.32
CA GLY A 36 13.81 0.56 -9.31
C GLY A 36 12.58 0.31 -8.42
N THR A 37 11.58 1.19 -8.50
CA THR A 37 10.29 1.05 -7.80
C THR A 37 9.12 1.27 -8.76
N GLY A 38 7.95 0.72 -8.43
CA GLY A 38 6.71 0.90 -9.17
C GLY A 38 5.55 1.26 -8.25
N PRO A 39 4.67 2.19 -8.66
CA PRO A 39 3.53 2.56 -7.82
C PRO A 39 2.54 1.40 -7.73
N VAL A 40 2.06 1.19 -6.52
CA VAL A 40 0.99 0.27 -6.16
C VAL A 40 -0.14 1.05 -5.49
N VAL A 41 -1.35 0.79 -5.96
CA VAL A 41 -2.60 1.15 -5.26
C VAL A 41 -2.99 -0.03 -4.39
N LEU A 42 -3.21 0.25 -3.11
CA LEU A 42 -3.58 -0.75 -2.10
C LEU A 42 -4.91 -0.37 -1.47
N GLY A 43 -5.84 -1.32 -1.47
CA GLY A 43 -6.98 -1.33 -0.58
C GLY A 43 -6.67 -2.28 0.57
N VAL A 44 -6.73 -1.79 1.80
CA VAL A 44 -6.57 -2.59 3.01
C VAL A 44 -7.82 -2.45 3.86
N LEU A 45 -8.42 -3.57 4.22
CA LEU A 45 -9.52 -3.66 5.15
C LEU A 45 -8.97 -4.12 6.50
N SER A 46 -9.18 -3.30 7.53
CA SER A 46 -8.83 -3.68 8.91
C SER A 46 -10.09 -4.04 9.67
N LYS A 47 -10.05 -5.10 10.48
CA LYS A 47 -11.22 -5.58 11.25
C LYS A 47 -11.64 -4.60 12.35
N GLN A 48 -10.68 -3.91 12.96
CA GLN A 48 -10.91 -2.95 14.05
C GLN A 48 -10.41 -1.58 13.64
N LYS A 49 -11.14 -0.53 14.01
CA LYS A 49 -10.76 0.85 13.65
C LYS A 49 -9.48 1.28 14.36
N GLU A 50 -9.24 0.71 15.54
CA GLU A 50 -8.11 0.98 16.42
C GLU A 50 -6.78 0.45 15.85
N ASP A 51 -6.82 -0.48 14.90
CA ASP A 51 -5.63 -1.08 14.26
C ASP A 51 -5.08 -0.19 13.13
N VAL A 52 -5.94 0.67 12.55
CA VAL A 52 -5.60 1.53 11.40
C VAL A 52 -4.39 2.45 11.66
N PRO A 53 -4.28 3.15 12.80
CA PRO A 53 -3.09 3.96 13.10
C PRO A 53 -1.79 3.14 13.07
N GLY A 54 -1.79 1.92 13.60
CA GLY A 54 -0.62 1.04 13.61
C GLY A 54 -0.23 0.53 12.21
N LEU A 55 -1.21 0.25 11.36
CA LEU A 55 -0.99 -0.04 9.94
C LEU A 55 -0.33 1.15 9.22
N LEU A 56 -0.84 2.36 9.43
CA LEU A 56 -0.30 3.56 8.77
C LEU A 56 1.16 3.82 9.12
N VAL A 57 1.56 3.63 10.39
CA VAL A 57 2.96 3.76 10.83
C VAL A 57 3.86 2.76 10.10
N ARG A 58 3.41 1.50 9.95
CA ARG A 58 4.20 0.47 9.24
C ARG A 58 4.29 0.75 7.74
N ILE A 59 3.22 1.26 7.12
CA ILE A 59 3.25 1.69 5.72
C ILE A 59 4.22 2.85 5.53
N GLU A 60 4.24 3.83 6.43
CA GLU A 60 5.18 4.96 6.40
C GLU A 60 6.64 4.50 6.54
N GLN A 61 6.91 3.50 7.38
CA GLN A 61 8.23 2.89 7.50
C GLN A 61 8.65 2.15 6.22
N PHE A 62 7.71 1.48 5.55
CA PHE A 62 7.96 0.78 4.29
C PHE A 62 8.18 1.75 3.12
N ASP A 63 7.36 2.80 3.03
CA ASP A 63 7.46 3.87 2.03
C ASP A 63 7.08 5.22 2.65
N PRO A 64 8.06 6.05 3.03
CA PRO A 64 7.81 7.37 3.62
C PRO A 64 7.06 8.33 2.68
N ASN A 65 6.99 8.01 1.39
CA ASN A 65 6.33 8.82 0.37
C ASN A 65 4.96 8.24 -0.04
N PHE A 66 4.37 7.37 0.79
CA PHE A 66 3.04 6.85 0.50
C PHE A 66 2.00 7.97 0.51
N LEU A 67 0.98 7.82 -0.32
CA LEU A 67 -0.13 8.76 -0.44
C LEU A 67 -1.41 8.09 0.04
N LYS A 68 -2.12 8.75 0.95
CA LYS A 68 -3.47 8.33 1.38
C LYS A 68 -4.49 8.82 0.36
N LEU A 69 -5.13 7.89 -0.34
CA LEU A 69 -6.13 8.24 -1.36
C LEU A 69 -7.40 8.85 -0.75
N SER A 70 -7.75 8.53 0.50
CA SER A 70 -8.90 9.11 1.21
C SER A 70 -8.83 10.63 1.35
N GLU A 71 -7.61 11.20 1.32
CA GLU A 71 -7.37 12.64 1.45
C GLU A 71 -7.32 13.34 0.07
N HIS A 72 -7.44 12.57 -1.02
CA HIS A 72 -7.34 13.05 -2.40
C HIS A 72 -8.50 12.55 -3.28
N PRO A 73 -9.70 13.17 -3.15
CA PRO A 73 -10.91 12.74 -3.87
C PRO A 73 -10.74 12.66 -5.39
N THR A 74 -9.90 13.53 -5.96
CA THR A 74 -9.62 13.58 -7.41
C THR A 74 -8.83 12.38 -7.93
N LEU A 75 -8.01 11.75 -7.09
CA LEU A 75 -7.27 10.53 -7.47
C LEU A 75 -8.18 9.30 -7.47
N HIS A 76 -9.23 9.28 -6.65
CA HIS A 76 -10.21 8.21 -6.63
C HIS A 76 -10.94 8.09 -7.98
N THR A 77 -11.27 9.21 -8.61
CA THR A 77 -11.96 9.23 -9.92
C THR A 77 -11.08 8.74 -11.08
N LEU A 78 -9.75 8.76 -10.93
CA LEU A 78 -8.80 8.35 -11.97
C LEU A 78 -8.51 6.83 -11.97
N LEU A 79 -8.99 6.12 -10.96
CA LEU A 79 -8.78 4.68 -10.75
C LEU A 79 -10.04 3.85 -11.05
N VAL A 80 -11.07 4.45 -11.65
CA VAL A 80 -12.34 3.82 -12.05
C VAL A 80 -12.56 3.93 -13.55
#